data_AF-A0A0U5JU94-F1
#
_entry.id   AF-A0A0U5JU94-F1
#
_cell.length_a   1.000
_cell.length_b   1.000
_cell.length_c   1.000
_cell.angle_alpha   90.00
_cell.angle_beta   90.00
_cell.angle_gamma   90.00
#
_symmetry.space_group_name_H-M   'P 1'
#
loop_
_entity.id
_entity.type
_entity.pdbx_description
1 polymer ?
#
loop_
_entity_poly.entity_id
_entity_poly.type
_entity_poly.pdbx_seq_one_letter_code
_entity_poly.pdbx_strand_id
1 'polypeptide(L)' 'MKKTGIINSEVSAVVANMGHMDWLSIGDAGMPVPFGTKKIDLAVDKELPSFMDVLNNVLKEMKVQKIYLAEEIKDQNPE' A
#
# COMPACT_ATOMS: atom_id res chain seq x y z
N MET A 1 9.03 -12.61 17.22
CA MET A 1 9.27 -11.85 15.97
C MET A 1 8.53 -12.54 14.83
N LYS A 2 7.89 -11.77 13.94
CA LYS A 2 7.21 -12.32 12.76
C LYS A 2 8.27 -12.88 11.79
N LYS A 3 8.05 -14.09 11.25
CA LYS A 3 9.03 -14.79 10.41
C LYS A 3 8.77 -14.66 8.91
N THR A 4 7.53 -14.34 8.52
CA THR A 4 7.07 -14.35 7.13
C THR A 4 6.06 -13.24 6.88
N GLY A 5 5.78 -12.95 5.60
CA GLY A 5 4.75 -12.01 5.19
C GLY A 5 5.15 -10.54 5.37
N ILE A 6 4.21 -9.73 5.87
CA ILE A 6 4.39 -8.29 6.09
C ILE A 6 5.13 -8.06 7.40
N ILE A 7 6.41 -7.70 7.34
CA ILE A 7 7.24 -7.50 8.55
C ILE A 7 6.99 -6.15 9.22
N ASN A 8 6.65 -5.10 8.45
CA ASN A 8 6.31 -3.81 9.02
C ASN A 8 5.11 -3.95 9.96
N SER A 9 5.28 -3.57 11.22
CA SER A 9 4.28 -3.79 12.27
C SER A 9 2.98 -3.03 12.01
N GLU A 10 3.06 -1.81 11.49
CA GLU A 10 1.89 -0.99 11.22
C GLU A 10 1.09 -1.50 10.02
N VAL A 11 1.78 -1.85 8.93
CA VAL A 11 1.12 -2.42 7.74
C VAL A 11 0.52 -3.78 8.09
N SER A 12 1.24 -4.61 8.84
CA SER A 12 0.72 -5.90 9.29
C SER A 12 -0.51 -5.73 10.17
N ALA A 13 -0.53 -4.73 11.06
CA ALA A 13 -1.69 -4.46 11.90
C ALA A 13 -2.89 -3.98 11.09
N VAL A 14 -2.69 -3.10 10.10
CA VAL A 14 -3.77 -2.64 9.23
C VAL A 14 -4.36 -3.82 8.45
N VAL A 15 -3.53 -4.58 7.73
CA VAL A 15 -4.00 -5.71 6.90
C VAL A 15 -4.68 -6.78 7.74
N ALA A 16 -4.16 -7.10 8.94
CA ALA A 16 -4.77 -8.11 9.81
C ALA A 16 -6.14 -7.70 10.41
N ASN A 17 -6.44 -6.40 10.47
CA ASN A 17 -7.71 -5.89 10.97
C ASN A 17 -8.73 -5.57 9.86
N MET A 18 -8.37 -5.74 8.58
CA MET A 18 -9.30 -5.47 7.48
C MET A 18 -10.45 -6.49 7.45
N GLY A 19 -11.67 -5.97 7.41
CA GLY A 19 -12.89 -6.72 7.12
C GLY A 19 -13.25 -6.73 5.63
N HIS A 20 -14.37 -7.37 5.30
CA HIS A 20 -14.93 -7.34 3.95
C HIS A 20 -15.35 -5.90 3.61
N MET A 21 -14.93 -5.42 2.43
CA MET A 21 -15.19 -4.07 1.90
C MET A 21 -14.36 -2.95 2.54
N ASP A 22 -13.36 -3.28 3.37
CA ASP A 22 -12.38 -2.28 3.81
C ASP A 22 -11.40 -1.92 2.69
N TRP A 23 -10.87 -0.70 2.76
CA TRP A 23 -10.03 -0.12 1.74
C TRP A 23 -8.64 0.18 2.27
N LEU A 24 -7.64 -0.08 1.43
CA LEU A 24 -6.26 0.30 1.68
C LEU A 24 -5.72 0.95 0.41
N SER A 25 -5.08 2.11 0.55
CA SER A 25 -4.43 2.83 -0.54
C SER A 25 -2.93 2.74 -0.37
N ILE A 26 -2.23 2.51 -1.49
CA ILE A 26 -0.78 2.64 -1.60
C ILE A 26 -0.57 3.81 -2.58
N GLY A 27 0.12 4.84 -2.12
CA GLY A 27 0.40 6.05 -2.90
C GLY A 27 1.89 6.23 -3.13
N ASP A 28 2.24 6.99 -4.17
CA ASP A 28 3.60 7.50 -4.34
C ASP A 28 3.93 8.61 -3.31
N ALA A 29 5.16 9.11 -3.35
CA ALA A 29 5.66 10.12 -2.42
C ALA A 29 4.91 11.48 -2.49
N GLY A 30 4.15 11.73 -3.55
CA GLY A 30 3.39 12.96 -3.78
C GLY A 30 1.90 12.86 -3.43
N MET A 31 1.37 11.67 -3.18
CA MET A 31 -0.07 11.48 -2.96
C MET A 31 -0.53 12.16 -1.65
N PRO A 32 -1.53 13.08 -1.71
CA PRO A 32 -2.07 13.69 -0.51
C PRO A 32 -2.90 12.68 0.30
N VAL A 33 -2.77 12.73 1.63
CA VAL A 33 -3.56 11.89 2.54
C VAL A 33 -4.68 12.72 3.19
N PRO A 34 -5.96 12.33 3.02
CA PRO A 34 -7.07 13.04 3.64
C PRO A 34 -6.97 13.09 5.17
N PHE A 35 -7.46 14.18 5.76
CA PHE A 35 -7.49 14.33 7.21
C PHE A 35 -8.32 13.22 7.86
N GLY A 36 -7.79 12.62 8.94
CA GLY A 36 -8.43 11.51 9.66
C GLY A 36 -8.08 10.12 9.12
N THR A 37 -7.48 10.02 7.93
CA THR A 37 -6.96 8.74 7.41
C THR A 37 -5.61 8.40 8.05
N LYS A 38 -5.44 7.16 8.51
CA LYS A 38 -4.14 6.69 9.02
C LYS A 38 -3.10 6.71 7.89
N LYS A 39 -2.04 7.52 8.06
CA LYS A 39 -0.85 7.51 7.18
C LYS A 39 0.22 6.57 7.76
N ILE A 40 0.74 5.65 6.95
CA ILE A 40 1.95 4.88 7.25
C ILE A 40 3.00 5.32 6.23
N ASP A 41 4.03 6.05 6.68
CA ASP A 41 5.10 6.50 5.80
C ASP A 41 6.20 5.44 5.74
N LEU A 42 6.43 4.91 4.53
CA LEU A 42 7.44 3.89 4.28
C LEU A 42 8.61 4.42 3.46
N ALA A 43 8.56 5.68 2.99
CA ALA A 43 9.59 6.26 2.14
C ALA A 43 10.88 6.46 2.93
N VAL A 44 11.97 5.87 2.43
CA VAL A 44 13.31 6.00 3.01
C VAL A 44 14.14 6.97 2.17
N ASP A 45 14.08 6.81 0.85
CA ASP A 45 14.72 7.67 -0.14
C ASP A 45 13.88 7.68 -1.42
N LYS A 46 14.29 8.46 -2.42
CA LYS A 46 13.68 8.43 -3.76
C LYS A 46 13.72 6.99 -4.29
N GLU A 47 12.54 6.48 -4.67
CA GLU A 47 12.34 5.12 -5.22
C GLU A 47 12.68 3.97 -4.25
N LEU A 48 12.85 4.25 -2.95
CA LEU A 48 13.14 3.24 -1.92
C LEU A 48 12.18 3.34 -0.72
N PRO A 49 11.34 2.33 -0.48
CA PRO A 49 11.02 1.19 -1.36
C PRO A 49 10.29 1.64 -2.63
N SER A 50 10.32 0.81 -3.68
CA SER A 50 9.52 1.07 -4.88
C SER A 50 8.02 0.84 -4.60
N PHE A 51 7.15 1.41 -5.44
CA PHE A 51 5.71 1.16 -5.35
C PHE A 51 5.39 -0.34 -5.40
N MET A 52 6.06 -1.06 -6.31
CA MET A 52 5.86 -2.50 -6.49
C MET A 52 6.37 -3.32 -5.31
N ASP A 53 7.44 -2.91 -4.62
CA ASP A 53 7.89 -3.58 -3.40
C ASP A 53 6.81 -3.55 -2.32
N VAL A 54 6.18 -2.38 -2.13
CA VAL A 54 5.11 -2.19 -1.14
C VAL A 54 3.87 -2.99 -1.54
N LEU A 55 3.43 -2.87 -2.80
CA LEU A 55 2.27 -3.61 -3.31
C LEU A 55 2.46 -5.13 -3.17
N ASN A 56 3.57 -5.66 -3.66
CA ASN A 56 3.87 -7.10 -3.58
C ASN A 56 3.97 -7.58 -2.14
N ASN A 57 4.44 -6.75 -1.21
CA ASN A 57 4.48 -7.10 0.20
C ASN A 57 3.06 -7.21 0.80
N VAL A 58 2.21 -6.22 0.56
CA VAL A 58 0.82 -6.17 1.03
C VAL A 58 0.02 -7.36 0.49
N LEU A 59 0.18 -7.69 -0.80
CA LEU A 59 -0.53 -8.79 -1.46
C LEU A 59 -0.15 -10.19 -0.93
N LYS A 60 0.89 -10.32 -0.11
CA LYS A 60 1.20 -11.60 0.57
C LYS A 60 0.11 -12.00 1.57
N GLU A 61 -0.54 -11.03 2.20
CA GLU A 61 -1.52 -11.26 3.27
C GLU A 61 -2.91 -10.71 2.93
N MET A 62 -2.99 -9.60 2.19
CA MET A 62 -4.27 -8.98 1.83
C MET A 62 -4.98 -9.75 0.71
N LYS A 63 -6.26 -10.10 0.92
CA LYS A 63 -7.13 -10.65 -0.13
C LYS A 63 -7.87 -9.51 -0.83
N VAL A 64 -7.62 -9.36 -2.12
CA VAL A 64 -8.15 -8.25 -2.93
C VAL A 64 -9.27 -8.75 -3.84
N GLN A 65 -10.42 -8.10 -3.79
CA GLN A 65 -11.54 -8.36 -4.71
C GLN A 65 -11.63 -7.34 -5.85
N LYS A 66 -11.12 -6.13 -5.64
CA LYS A 66 -11.16 -5.03 -6.62
C LYS A 66 -10.02 -4.07 -6.39
N ILE A 67 -9.52 -3.50 -7.49
CA ILE A 67 -8.52 -2.43 -7.49
C ILE A 67 -9.09 -1.20 -8.21
N TYR A 68 -8.60 -0.03 -7.82
CA TYR A 68 -8.92 1.24 -8.45
C TYR A 68 -7.62 1.98 -8.70
N LEU A 69 -7.48 2.52 -9.90
CA LEU A 69 -6.32 3.27 -10.35
C LEU A 69 -6.82 4.56 -10.99
N ALA A 70 -6.01 5.62 -10.90
CA ALA A 70 -6.22 6.82 -11.68
C ALA A 70 -6.08 6.48 -13.18
N GLU A 71 -6.95 7.01 -14.03
CA GLU A 71 -6.94 6.70 -15.46
C GLU A 71 -5.64 7.16 -16.13
N GLU A 72 -5.08 8.26 -15.63
CA GLU A 72 -3.84 8.88 -16.06
C GLU A 72 -2.64 7.92 -15.98
N ILE A 73 -2.68 6.89 -15.14
CA ILE A 73 -1.59 5.91 -15.01
C ILE A 73 -1.31 5.22 -16.35
N LYS A 74 -2.33 5.03 -17.18
CA LYS A 74 -2.19 4.33 -18.48
C LYS A 74 -1.28 5.08 -19.45
N ASP A 75 -1.28 6.41 -19.38
CA ASP A 75 -0.54 7.26 -20.30
C ASP A 75 0.76 7.79 -19.68
N GLN A 76 0.73 8.13 -18.39
CA GLN A 76 1.84 8.79 -17.70
C GLN A 76 2.80 7.81 -16.99
N ASN A 77 2.35 6.58 -16.74
CA ASN A 77 3.16 5.53 -16.12
C ASN A 77 2.76 4.14 -16.64
N PRO A 78 2.99 3.85 -17.93
CA PRO A 78 2.52 2.63 -18.58
C PRO A 78 3.30 1.36 -18.20
N GLU A 79 4.42 1.49 -17.49
CA GLU A 79 5.29 0.39 -17.04
C GLU A 79 4.95 -0.03 -15.60
#